data_AF-A0A4Q0Y3G7-F1
#
_entry.id   AF-A0A4Q0Y3G7-F1
#
_cell.length_a   1.000
_cell.length_b   1.000
_cell.length_c   1.000
_cell.angle_alpha   90.00
_cell.angle_beta   90.00
_cell.angle_gamma   90.00
#
_symmetry.space_group_name_H-M   'P 1'
#
loop_
_entity.id
_entity.type
_entity.pdbx_description
1 polymer ?
#
loop_
_entity_poly.entity_id
_entity_poly.type
_entity_poly.pdbx_seq_one_letter_code
_entity_poly.pdbx_strand_id
1 'polypeptide(L)'
;MILDMNIELSGIDKEFLNGLDDFIEDTRVEYFVINPSSKDALEKTLELCKKFRRFKYSLPVQFLDFMDKNCIALKVSRLSDLDLVEDMPIVIDSESLDEEFIEVLNSKINKGVVLNAKESDNRLENFAYSISHNSLKQWSQRGIKDTDFNKLALQSDYPNHSYDDLIDSLLKDISNLTFRAEQSIASGGTRTVLKTFELI
;
A
#
# COMPACT_ATOMS: atom_id res chain seq x y z
N MET A 1 -13.34 7.09 -3.19
CA MET A 1 -12.50 6.84 -2.01
C MET A 1 -11.30 6.06 -2.46
N ILE A 2 -10.10 6.57 -2.18
CA ILE A 2 -8.81 5.96 -2.46
C ILE A 2 -8.11 5.73 -1.12
N LEU A 3 -7.43 4.59 -0.97
CA LEU A 3 -6.45 4.37 0.09
C LEU A 3 -5.07 4.38 -0.56
N ASP A 4 -4.25 5.34 -0.13
CA ASP A 4 -2.87 5.46 -0.60
C ASP A 4 -1.97 4.53 0.22
N MET A 5 -1.40 3.54 -0.45
CA MET A 5 -0.60 2.48 0.19
C MET A 5 0.78 2.94 0.66
N ASN A 6 1.29 4.08 0.18
CA ASN A 6 2.56 4.60 0.66
C ASN A 6 2.63 6.13 0.45
N ILE A 7 2.68 6.85 1.57
CA ILE A 7 3.13 8.23 1.64
C ILE A 7 4.45 8.28 2.43
N GLU A 8 5.41 9.09 1.97
CA GLU A 8 6.66 9.30 2.69
C GLU A 8 6.49 10.36 3.79
N LEU A 9 7.09 10.10 4.96
CA LEU A 9 7.11 11.07 6.07
C LEU A 9 7.71 12.43 5.70
N SER A 10 8.60 12.46 4.72
CA SER A 10 9.24 13.67 4.19
C SER A 10 8.23 14.66 3.60
N GLY A 11 7.11 14.17 3.04
CA GLY A 11 6.05 14.98 2.47
C GLY A 11 4.98 15.42 3.47
N ILE A 12 4.93 14.81 4.65
CA ILE A 12 3.89 15.10 5.65
C ILE A 12 4.34 16.25 6.55
N ASP A 13 4.40 17.44 5.98
CA ASP A 13 4.77 18.66 6.70
C ASP A 13 3.53 19.42 7.23
N LYS A 14 3.77 20.61 7.81
CA LYS A 14 2.68 21.42 8.37
C LYS A 14 1.72 21.94 7.29
N GLU A 15 2.22 22.21 6.09
CA GLU A 15 1.38 22.72 5.01
C GLU A 15 0.43 21.62 4.53
N PHE A 16 0.96 20.42 4.28
CA PHE A 16 0.15 19.24 3.96
C PHE A 16 -0.93 18.98 5.01
N LEU A 17 -0.55 18.99 6.30
CA LEU A 17 -1.49 18.73 7.39
C LEU A 17 -2.54 19.81 7.58
N ASN A 18 -2.21 21.08 7.33
CA ASN A 18 -3.16 22.19 7.41
C ASN A 18 -4.18 22.16 6.27
N GLY A 19 -3.78 21.65 5.09
CA GLY A 19 -4.66 21.48 3.93
C GLY A 19 -5.28 20.10 3.79
N LEU A 20 -5.15 19.21 4.79
CA LEU A 20 -5.51 17.80 4.65
C LEU A 20 -6.99 17.58 4.31
N ASP A 21 -7.90 18.35 4.91
CA ASP A 21 -9.34 18.18 4.66
C ASP A 21 -9.71 18.60 3.24
N ASP A 22 -9.25 19.77 2.77
CA ASP A 22 -9.43 20.24 1.39
C ASP A 22 -8.83 19.24 0.40
N PHE A 23 -7.64 18.74 0.72
CA PHE A 23 -6.94 17.74 -0.07
C PHE A 23 -7.76 16.44 -0.23
N ILE A 24 -8.36 15.93 0.86
CA ILE A 24 -9.22 14.74 0.82
C ILE A 24 -10.49 15.01 -0.02
N GLU A 25 -11.06 16.21 0.08
CA GLU A 25 -12.25 16.58 -0.68
C GLU A 25 -11.97 16.57 -2.19
N ASP A 26 -10.84 17.14 -2.62
CA ASP A 26 -10.45 17.25 -4.02
C ASP A 26 -10.02 15.91 -4.61
N THR A 27 -9.18 15.15 -3.90
CA THR A 27 -8.56 13.93 -4.43
C THR A 27 -9.33 12.65 -4.13
N ARG A 28 -10.24 12.68 -3.15
CA ARG A 28 -10.95 11.51 -2.61
C ARG A 28 -10.04 10.45 -1.96
N VAL A 29 -8.77 10.77 -1.70
CA VAL A 29 -7.86 9.93 -0.92
C VAL A 29 -8.23 10.05 0.55
N GLU A 30 -8.73 8.98 1.16
CA GLU A 30 -9.36 9.01 2.50
C GLU A 30 -8.44 8.47 3.60
N TYR A 31 -7.48 7.61 3.22
CA TYR A 31 -6.52 7.01 4.13
C TYR A 31 -5.13 7.01 3.51
N PHE A 32 -4.14 7.22 4.36
CA PHE A 32 -2.73 7.32 4.00
C PHE A 32 -1.95 6.31 4.82
N VAL A 33 -1.27 5.37 4.16
CA VAL A 33 -0.45 4.36 4.82
C VAL A 33 1.01 4.80 4.80
N ILE A 34 1.62 4.85 5.97
CA ILE A 34 3.05 5.11 6.13
C ILE A 34 3.74 3.77 6.38
N ASN A 35 4.83 3.51 5.67
CA ASN A 35 5.61 2.27 5.81
C ASN A 35 7.00 2.58 6.39
N PRO A 36 7.11 2.88 7.70
CA PRO A 36 8.37 3.27 8.33
C PRO A 36 9.43 2.16 8.20
N SER A 37 10.65 2.56 7.86
CA SER A 37 11.79 1.64 7.69
C SER A 37 12.84 1.73 8.81
N SER A 38 12.71 2.72 9.70
CA SER A 38 13.63 2.96 10.82
C SER A 38 12.86 3.29 12.10
N LYS A 39 13.55 3.18 13.24
CA LYS A 39 12.97 3.53 14.55
C LYS A 39 12.54 5.00 14.60
N ASP A 40 13.39 5.91 14.12
CA ASP A 40 13.10 7.35 14.07
C ASP A 40 11.86 7.66 13.20
N ALA A 41 11.73 6.96 12.06
CA ALA A 41 10.55 7.08 11.20
C ALA A 41 9.29 6.54 11.90
N LEU A 42 9.42 5.40 12.60
CA LEU A 42 8.31 4.82 13.36
C LEU A 42 7.83 5.76 14.47
N GLU A 43 8.73 6.36 15.26
CA GLU A 43 8.36 7.28 16.33
C GLU A 43 7.53 8.46 15.80
N LYS A 44 7.96 9.08 14.69
CA LYS A 44 7.21 10.15 14.02
C LYS A 44 5.85 9.67 13.49
N THR A 45 5.82 8.47 12.93
CA THR A 45 4.59 7.85 12.40
C THR A 45 3.57 7.63 13.52
N LEU A 46 4.00 7.10 14.66
CA LEU A 46 3.15 6.88 15.83
C LEU A 46 2.58 8.20 16.37
N GLU A 47 3.39 9.26 16.45
CA GLU A 47 2.89 10.59 16.85
C GLU A 47 1.84 11.14 15.90
N LEU A 48 2.06 10.96 14.59
CA LEU A 48 1.15 11.44 13.56
C LEU A 48 -0.18 10.67 13.60
N CYS A 49 -0.15 9.35 13.62
CA CYS A 49 -1.33 8.48 13.68
C CYS A 49 -2.15 8.69 14.96
N LYS A 50 -1.54 9.13 16.07
CA LYS A 50 -2.26 9.53 17.29
C LYS A 50 -3.06 10.82 17.11
N LYS A 51 -2.56 11.76 16.32
CA LYS A 51 -3.17 13.08 16.11
C LYS A 51 -4.20 13.05 14.98
N PHE A 52 -3.95 12.29 13.93
CA PHE A 52 -4.74 12.31 12.69
C PHE A 52 -5.22 10.90 12.33
N ARG A 53 -6.53 10.64 12.46
CA ARG A 53 -7.11 9.29 12.27
C ARG A 53 -6.89 8.70 10.87
N ARG A 54 -6.65 9.58 9.90
CA ARG A 54 -6.54 9.29 8.46
C ARG A 54 -5.24 8.57 8.12
N PHE A 55 -4.22 8.73 8.96
CA PHE A 55 -2.96 8.03 8.79
C PHE A 55 -2.99 6.68 9.50
N LYS A 56 -2.52 5.67 8.79
CA LYS A 56 -2.30 4.31 9.27
C LYS A 56 -0.87 3.90 8.94
N TYR A 57 -0.41 2.80 9.51
CA TYR A 57 0.95 2.35 9.23
C TYR A 57 1.09 0.83 9.19
N SER A 58 2.08 0.38 8.43
CA SER A 58 2.62 -0.97 8.59
C SER A 58 3.79 -0.97 9.57
N LEU A 59 3.94 -2.01 10.37
CA LEU A 59 4.96 -2.09 11.41
C LEU A 59 6.01 -3.15 11.05
N PRO A 60 7.30 -2.79 10.85
CA PRO A 60 8.35 -3.77 10.71
C PRO A 60 8.38 -4.74 11.89
N VAL A 61 8.46 -6.05 11.63
CA VAL A 61 8.34 -7.10 12.68
C VAL A 61 9.35 -6.95 13.83
N GLN A 62 10.51 -6.34 13.59
CA GLN A 62 11.49 -6.08 14.65
C GLN A 62 11.04 -5.04 15.67
N PHE A 63 9.92 -4.36 15.43
CA PHE A 63 9.36 -3.31 16.29
C PHE A 63 7.97 -3.67 16.83
N LEU A 64 7.62 -4.96 16.90
CA LEU A 64 6.30 -5.43 17.39
C LEU A 64 5.88 -4.82 18.73
N ASP A 65 6.82 -4.58 19.64
CA ASP A 65 6.56 -3.94 20.96
C ASP A 65 5.96 -2.53 20.87
N PHE A 66 6.04 -1.87 19.70
CA PHE A 66 5.51 -0.53 19.44
C PHE A 66 4.13 -0.54 18.77
N MET A 67 3.52 -1.71 18.57
CA MET A 67 2.22 -1.83 17.93
C MET A 67 1.13 -1.09 18.73
N ASP A 68 0.36 -0.25 18.05
CA ASP A 68 -0.86 0.35 18.58
C ASP A 68 -2.05 0.11 17.63
N LYS A 69 -3.24 0.61 18.01
CA LYS A 69 -4.48 0.43 17.25
C LYS A 69 -4.50 1.04 15.84
N ASN A 70 -3.51 1.83 15.45
CA ASN A 70 -3.38 2.40 14.12
C ASN A 70 -2.47 1.57 13.20
N CYS A 71 -1.79 0.55 13.75
CA CYS A 71 -1.12 -0.47 12.96
C CYS A 71 -2.16 -1.29 12.21
N ILE A 72 -2.01 -1.40 10.89
CA ILE A 72 -2.95 -2.14 10.02
C ILE A 72 -2.34 -3.39 9.39
N ALA A 73 -1.01 -3.51 9.43
CA ALA A 73 -0.29 -4.66 8.91
C ALA A 73 1.12 -4.76 9.50
N LEU A 74 1.70 -5.96 9.46
CA LEU A 74 3.13 -6.15 9.72
C LEU A 74 3.94 -6.03 8.43
N LYS A 75 5.05 -5.31 8.48
CA LYS A 75 6.00 -5.22 7.37
C LYS A 75 7.05 -6.32 7.51
N VAL A 76 7.13 -7.16 6.48
CA VAL A 76 7.97 -8.36 6.43
C VAL A 76 8.94 -8.21 5.26
N SER A 77 10.22 -8.49 5.46
CA SER A 77 11.23 -8.41 4.39
C SER A 77 12.04 -9.68 4.21
N ARG A 78 11.89 -10.66 5.09
CA ARG A 78 12.57 -11.97 5.02
C ARG A 78 11.61 -13.10 5.37
N LEU A 79 11.87 -14.28 4.84
CA LEU A 79 11.11 -15.50 5.16
C LEU A 79 11.01 -15.79 6.67
N SER A 80 12.11 -15.59 7.40
CA SER A 80 12.15 -15.81 8.86
C SER A 80 11.22 -14.88 9.64
N ASP A 81 10.88 -13.72 9.08
CA ASP A 81 9.98 -12.76 9.72
C ASP A 81 8.53 -13.28 9.75
N LEU A 82 8.18 -14.24 8.87
CA LEU A 82 6.83 -14.82 8.81
C LEU A 82 6.45 -15.62 10.06
N ASP A 83 7.43 -16.16 10.78
CA ASP A 83 7.20 -16.89 12.04
C ASP A 83 6.76 -15.96 13.19
N LEU A 84 6.90 -14.64 13.00
CA LEU A 84 6.50 -13.61 13.97
C LEU A 84 5.13 -13.00 13.65
N VAL A 85 4.49 -13.42 12.56
CA VAL A 85 3.21 -12.88 12.12
C VAL A 85 2.08 -13.76 12.64
N GLU A 86 1.26 -13.22 13.53
CA GLU A 86 0.08 -13.87 14.07
C GLU A 86 -1.18 -13.08 13.70
N ASP A 87 -2.10 -13.71 12.95
CA ASP A 87 -3.44 -13.20 12.64
C ASP A 87 -3.53 -11.74 12.14
N MET A 88 -2.47 -11.23 11.52
CA MET A 88 -2.40 -9.86 11.00
C MET A 88 -2.06 -9.86 9.50
N PRO A 89 -2.65 -8.95 8.70
CA PRO A 89 -2.22 -8.74 7.33
C PRO A 89 -0.74 -8.35 7.27
N ILE A 90 -0.10 -8.67 6.15
CA ILE A 90 1.28 -8.25 5.93
C ILE A 90 1.43 -7.27 4.78
N VAL A 91 2.52 -6.52 4.82
CA VAL A 91 3.01 -5.67 3.75
C VAL A 91 4.42 -6.13 3.40
N ILE A 92 4.70 -6.36 2.13
CA ILE A 92 6.01 -6.79 1.63
C ILE A 92 6.44 -5.87 0.49
N ASP A 93 7.67 -5.38 0.49
CA ASP A 93 8.23 -4.72 -0.67
C ASP A 93 8.50 -5.74 -1.78
N SER A 94 8.11 -5.45 -3.03
CA SER A 94 8.28 -6.41 -4.15
C SER A 94 9.72 -6.92 -4.30
N GLU A 95 10.70 -6.12 -3.89
CA GLU A 95 12.13 -6.47 -3.98
C GLU A 95 12.54 -7.57 -3.00
N SER A 96 11.72 -7.81 -1.97
CA SER A 96 11.90 -8.91 -1.02
C SER A 96 11.18 -10.19 -1.46
N LEU A 97 10.37 -10.16 -2.52
CA LEU A 97 9.65 -11.35 -3.00
C LEU A 97 10.48 -12.10 -4.04
N ASP A 98 11.07 -13.21 -3.61
CA ASP A 98 11.59 -14.24 -4.51
C ASP A 98 10.65 -15.45 -4.58
N GLU A 99 11.02 -16.42 -5.41
CA GLU A 99 10.26 -17.65 -5.64
C GLU A 99 10.00 -18.43 -4.34
N GLU A 100 11.03 -18.58 -3.49
CA GLU A 100 10.93 -19.30 -2.22
C GLU A 100 9.97 -18.56 -1.27
N PHE A 101 10.05 -17.23 -1.23
CA PHE A 101 9.15 -16.41 -0.45
C PHE A 101 7.69 -16.62 -0.85
N ILE A 102 7.39 -16.58 -2.15
CA ILE A 102 6.03 -16.75 -2.67
C ILE A 102 5.46 -18.14 -2.34
N GLU A 103 6.27 -19.19 -2.46
CA GLU A 103 5.84 -20.56 -2.13
C GLU A 103 5.41 -20.69 -0.66
N VAL A 104 6.16 -20.07 0.26
CA VAL A 104 5.88 -20.17 1.69
C VAL A 104 4.68 -19.30 2.09
N LEU A 105 4.49 -18.13 1.46
CA LEU A 105 3.47 -17.16 1.86
C LEU A 105 2.07 -17.74 1.93
N ASN A 106 1.64 -18.48 0.92
CA ASN A 106 0.29 -19.05 0.88
C ASN A 106 0.01 -20.08 1.97
N SER A 107 1.05 -20.71 2.52
CA SER A 107 0.91 -21.71 3.57
C SER A 107 0.84 -21.12 4.97
N LYS A 108 1.35 -19.89 5.16
CA LYS A 108 1.49 -19.25 6.48
C LYS A 108 0.64 -18.00 6.65
N ILE A 109 0.36 -17.28 5.57
CA ILE A 109 -0.21 -15.94 5.61
C ILE A 109 -1.53 -15.90 4.87
N ASN A 110 -2.54 -15.39 5.56
CA ASN A 110 -3.90 -15.35 5.03
C ASN A 110 -4.11 -14.25 3.99
N LYS A 111 -3.50 -13.07 4.17
CA LYS A 111 -3.77 -11.87 3.35
C LYS A 111 -2.67 -10.81 3.46
N GLY A 112 -2.48 -10.00 2.43
CA GLY A 112 -1.50 -8.91 2.48
C GLY A 112 -1.48 -7.99 1.26
N VAL A 113 -0.48 -7.13 1.21
CA VAL A 113 -0.22 -6.21 0.08
C VAL A 113 1.25 -6.24 -0.29
N VAL A 114 1.53 -6.32 -1.59
CA VAL A 114 2.87 -6.15 -2.15
C VAL A 114 3.05 -4.69 -2.54
N LEU A 115 3.99 -3.97 -1.91
CA LEU A 115 4.37 -2.60 -2.27
C LEU A 115 5.26 -2.56 -3.49
N ASN A 116 5.20 -1.45 -4.22
CA ASN A 116 6.01 -1.24 -5.42
C ASN A 116 5.93 -2.41 -6.40
N ALA A 117 4.78 -3.07 -6.50
CA ALA A 117 4.61 -4.27 -7.29
C ALA A 117 5.02 -4.00 -8.75
N LYS A 118 5.82 -4.89 -9.31
CA LYS A 118 6.40 -4.83 -10.67
C LYS A 118 5.71 -5.82 -11.62
N GLU A 119 5.04 -6.81 -11.04
CA GLU A 119 4.22 -7.82 -11.68
C GLU A 119 3.24 -8.42 -10.65
N SER A 120 2.31 -9.26 -11.10
CA SER A 120 1.45 -10.06 -10.23
C SER A 120 1.86 -11.53 -10.27
N ASP A 121 1.76 -12.22 -9.14
CA ASP A 121 1.86 -13.67 -9.08
C ASP A 121 0.49 -14.29 -8.77
N ASN A 122 0.00 -15.16 -9.67
CA ASN A 122 -1.31 -15.79 -9.50
C ASN A 122 -1.37 -16.74 -8.29
N ARG A 123 -0.22 -17.18 -7.77
CA ARG A 123 -0.17 -17.98 -6.54
C ARG A 123 -0.58 -17.16 -5.34
N LEU A 124 -0.32 -15.85 -5.29
CA LEU A 124 -0.70 -14.99 -4.16
C LEU A 124 -2.18 -14.59 -4.27
N GLU A 125 -3.07 -15.54 -3.95
CA GLU A 125 -4.51 -15.40 -4.16
C GLU A 125 -5.14 -14.30 -3.30
N ASN A 126 -4.65 -14.10 -2.08
CA ASN A 126 -5.19 -13.14 -1.11
C ASN A 126 -4.35 -11.86 -0.96
N PHE A 127 -3.53 -11.55 -1.98
CA PHE A 127 -2.71 -10.35 -1.99
C PHE A 127 -3.24 -9.32 -2.99
N ALA A 128 -3.14 -8.05 -2.59
CA ALA A 128 -3.21 -6.92 -3.50
C ALA A 128 -1.80 -6.47 -3.90
N TYR A 129 -1.71 -5.80 -5.05
CA TYR A 129 -0.50 -5.30 -5.66
C TYR A 129 -0.59 -3.78 -5.72
N SER A 130 0.19 -3.13 -4.87
CA SER A 130 0.29 -1.67 -4.82
C SER A 130 1.23 -1.19 -5.91
N ILE A 131 0.70 -0.37 -6.81
CA ILE A 131 1.43 0.15 -7.97
C ILE A 131 1.71 1.64 -7.75
N SER A 132 2.97 2.04 -7.99
CA SER A 132 3.38 3.44 -8.06
C SER A 132 3.74 3.83 -9.49
N HIS A 133 4.00 5.12 -9.73
CA HIS A 133 4.50 5.61 -11.02
C HIS A 133 5.78 4.91 -11.48
N ASN A 134 6.66 4.58 -10.54
CA ASN A 134 7.93 3.95 -10.87
C ASN A 134 7.76 2.45 -11.09
N SER A 135 6.93 1.79 -10.29
CA SER A 135 6.72 0.35 -10.45
C SER A 135 5.91 0.01 -11.71
N LEU A 136 4.94 0.84 -12.10
CA LEU A 136 4.14 0.64 -13.32
C LEU A 136 5.01 0.47 -14.58
N LYS A 137 6.14 1.19 -14.67
CA LYS A 137 7.07 1.14 -15.82
C LYS A 137 7.67 -0.25 -16.04
N GLN A 138 7.65 -1.11 -15.02
CA GLN A 138 8.20 -2.46 -15.07
C GLN A 138 7.13 -3.51 -15.36
N TRP A 139 5.84 -3.16 -15.27
CA TRP A 139 4.77 -4.07 -15.65
C TRP A 139 4.75 -4.28 -17.16
N SER A 140 4.68 -5.55 -17.56
CA SER A 140 4.30 -5.85 -18.93
C SER A 140 2.83 -5.51 -19.15
N GLN A 141 2.48 -5.04 -20.35
CA GLN A 141 1.08 -4.76 -20.71
C GLN A 141 0.18 -5.99 -20.53
N ARG A 142 0.69 -7.19 -20.81
CA ARG A 142 -0.04 -8.43 -20.60
C ARG A 142 -0.24 -8.71 -19.11
N GLY A 143 0.82 -8.58 -18.31
CA GLY A 143 0.77 -8.80 -16.87
C GLY A 143 -0.33 -7.98 -16.21
N ILE A 144 -0.33 -6.65 -16.42
CA ILE A 144 -1.32 -5.76 -15.79
C ILE A 144 -2.75 -5.99 -16.29
N LYS A 145 -2.93 -6.39 -17.57
CA LYS A 145 -4.25 -6.73 -18.13
C LYS A 145 -4.82 -8.02 -17.57
N ASP A 146 -3.94 -9.01 -17.34
CA ASP A 146 -4.33 -10.34 -16.86
C ASP A 146 -4.55 -10.33 -15.34
N THR A 147 -4.01 -9.35 -14.60
CA THR A 147 -4.30 -9.16 -13.18
C THR A 147 -5.75 -8.71 -12.94
N ASP A 148 -6.40 -9.30 -11.94
CA ASP A 148 -7.70 -8.80 -11.45
C ASP A 148 -7.54 -7.35 -10.97
N PHE A 149 -8.25 -6.42 -11.58
CA PHE A 149 -8.18 -5.00 -11.24
C PHE A 149 -8.58 -4.73 -9.78
N ASN A 150 -9.36 -5.60 -9.15
CA ASN A 150 -9.67 -5.48 -7.72
C ASN A 150 -8.45 -5.72 -6.84
N LYS A 151 -7.39 -6.34 -7.36
CA LYS A 151 -6.11 -6.51 -6.67
C LYS A 151 -5.15 -5.37 -6.91
N LEU A 152 -5.44 -4.42 -7.81
CA LEU A 152 -4.55 -3.31 -8.10
C LEU A 152 -4.81 -2.16 -7.12
N ALA A 153 -3.89 -1.95 -6.18
CA ALA A 153 -3.91 -0.83 -5.24
C ALA A 153 -3.03 0.33 -5.73
N LEU A 154 -3.30 1.54 -5.23
CA LEU A 154 -2.58 2.75 -5.64
C LEU A 154 -1.57 3.19 -4.57
N GLN A 155 -0.44 3.70 -5.05
CA GLN A 155 0.66 4.19 -4.25
C GLN A 155 1.14 5.52 -4.80
N SER A 156 1.07 6.58 -3.99
CA SER A 156 1.50 7.91 -4.44
C SER A 156 3.01 8.06 -4.45
N ASP A 157 3.70 7.52 -3.42
CA ASP A 157 5.08 7.89 -3.09
C ASP A 157 5.25 9.40 -2.89
N TYR A 158 4.20 10.09 -2.43
CA TYR A 158 4.24 11.52 -2.12
C TYR A 158 5.34 11.80 -1.08
N PRO A 159 6.21 12.81 -1.28
CA PRO A 159 6.07 13.93 -2.22
C PRO A 159 6.81 13.75 -3.56
N ASN A 160 7.38 12.58 -3.85
CA ASN A 160 8.10 12.37 -5.10
C ASN A 160 7.19 12.50 -6.34
N HIS A 161 5.93 12.14 -6.17
CA HIS A 161 4.85 12.40 -7.11
C HIS A 161 3.70 13.10 -6.38
N SER A 162 3.06 14.05 -7.05
CA SER A 162 1.88 14.72 -6.51
C SER A 162 0.66 13.78 -6.55
N TYR A 163 -0.39 14.14 -5.83
CA TYR A 163 -1.65 13.38 -5.94
C TYR A 163 -2.43 13.66 -7.22
N ASP A 164 -2.18 14.81 -7.87
CA ASP A 164 -2.62 15.03 -9.24
C ASP A 164 -1.95 14.01 -10.16
N ASP A 165 -0.66 13.72 -9.97
CA ASP A 165 0.02 12.66 -10.71
C ASP A 165 -0.60 11.28 -10.43
N LEU A 166 -0.94 10.98 -9.17
CA LEU A 166 -1.61 9.72 -8.80
C LEU A 166 -2.92 9.52 -9.59
N ILE A 167 -3.74 10.57 -9.72
CA ILE A 167 -5.08 10.49 -10.32
C ILE A 167 -5.02 10.69 -11.84
N ASP A 168 -4.43 11.78 -12.31
CA ASP A 168 -4.46 12.20 -13.72
C ASP A 168 -3.45 11.47 -14.59
N SER A 169 -2.43 10.85 -13.98
CA SER A 169 -1.36 10.15 -14.68
C SER A 169 -1.32 8.67 -14.33
N LEU A 170 -1.06 8.25 -13.09
CA LEU A 170 -0.91 6.83 -12.76
C LEU A 170 -2.21 6.04 -12.99
N LEU A 171 -3.31 6.50 -12.40
CA LEU A 171 -4.59 5.83 -12.54
C LEU A 171 -5.08 5.80 -14.00
N LYS A 172 -4.81 6.88 -14.74
CA LYS A 172 -5.09 6.99 -16.18
C LYS A 172 -4.24 6.03 -17.01
N ASP A 173 -2.96 5.88 -16.69
CA ASP A 173 -2.07 4.94 -17.38
C ASP A 173 -2.49 3.49 -17.12
N ILE A 174 -2.86 3.13 -15.88
CA ILE A 174 -3.43 1.82 -15.55
C ILE A 174 -4.75 1.60 -16.32
N SER A 175 -5.62 2.61 -16.36
CA SER A 175 -6.87 2.61 -17.13
C SER A 175 -6.64 2.34 -18.62
N ASN A 176 -5.70 3.06 -19.24
CA ASN A 176 -5.32 2.88 -20.64
C ASN A 176 -4.74 1.49 -20.91
N LEU A 177 -3.90 0.99 -20.01
CA LEU A 177 -3.29 -0.33 -20.16
C LEU A 177 -4.32 -1.46 -20.01
N THR A 178 -5.29 -1.31 -19.11
CA THR A 178 -6.28 -2.36 -18.79
C THR A 178 -7.60 -2.22 -19.55
N PHE A 179 -7.83 -1.10 -20.23
CA PHE A 179 -9.12 -0.70 -20.82
C PHE A 179 -10.26 -0.71 -19.80
N ARG A 180 -9.97 -0.31 -18.55
CA ARG A 180 -10.94 -0.21 -17.46
C ARG A 180 -11.11 1.24 -17.05
N ALA A 181 -12.30 1.62 -16.62
CA ALA A 181 -12.53 2.96 -16.09
C ALA A 181 -11.69 3.21 -14.82
N GLU A 182 -11.07 4.38 -14.73
CA GLU A 182 -10.27 4.86 -13.59
C GLU A 182 -11.00 4.67 -12.25
N GLN A 183 -12.28 5.07 -12.20
CA GLN A 183 -13.15 4.92 -11.03
C GLN A 183 -13.30 3.45 -10.59
N SER A 184 -13.35 2.52 -11.53
CA SER A 184 -13.48 1.08 -11.23
C SER A 184 -12.18 0.51 -10.66
N ILE A 185 -11.03 0.94 -11.19
CA ILE A 185 -9.71 0.55 -10.67
C ILE A 185 -9.54 1.09 -9.25
N ALA A 186 -9.74 2.40 -9.07
CA ALA A 186 -9.60 3.06 -7.78
C ALA A 186 -10.52 2.45 -6.71
N SER A 187 -11.80 2.23 -7.04
CA SER A 187 -12.76 1.67 -6.08
C SER A 187 -12.53 0.18 -5.79
N GLY A 188 -12.22 -0.62 -6.81
CA GLY A 188 -11.96 -2.05 -6.67
C GLY A 188 -10.74 -2.33 -5.80
N GLY A 189 -9.60 -1.74 -6.16
CA GLY A 189 -8.36 -1.82 -5.41
C GLY A 189 -8.50 -1.36 -3.96
N THR A 190 -9.07 -0.16 -3.77
CA THR A 190 -9.29 0.41 -2.44
C THR A 190 -10.16 -0.49 -1.58
N ARG A 191 -11.27 -1.03 -2.13
CA ARG A 191 -12.15 -1.93 -1.40
C ARG A 191 -11.43 -3.20 -0.96
N THR A 192 -10.62 -3.80 -1.82
CA THR A 192 -9.85 -5.00 -1.49
C THR A 192 -8.86 -4.72 -0.37
N VAL A 193 -8.10 -3.64 -0.47
CA VAL A 193 -7.14 -3.26 0.57
C VAL A 193 -7.82 -2.96 1.91
N LEU A 194 -8.93 -2.23 1.90
CA LEU A 194 -9.68 -1.94 3.13
C LEU A 194 -10.20 -3.22 3.80
N LYS A 195 -10.64 -4.22 3.02
CA LYS A 195 -10.99 -5.55 3.56
C LYS A 195 -9.77 -6.30 4.08
N THR A 196 -8.65 -6.23 3.36
CA THR A 196 -7.39 -6.84 3.79
C THR A 196 -7.03 -6.34 5.19
N PHE A 197 -7.10 -5.03 5.40
CA PHE A 197 -6.75 -4.36 6.66
C PHE A 197 -7.89 -4.23 7.66
N GLU A 198 -9.06 -4.83 7.41
CA GLU A 198 -10.22 -4.82 8.32
C GLU A 198 -10.70 -3.41 8.69
N LEU A 199 -10.60 -2.49 7.73
CA LEU A 199 -11.05 -1.10 7.87
C LEU A 199 -12.51 -0.90 7.45
N ILE A 200 -13.15 -1.92 6.85
CA ILE A 200 -14.58 -1.97 6.45
C ILE A 200 -15.17 -3.37 6.59
#